data_AF-A0A3D8GXU2-F1
#
_entry.id   AF-A0A3D8GXU2-F1
#
_cell.length_a   1.000
_cell.length_b   1.000
_cell.length_c   1.000
_cell.angle_alpha   90.00
_cell.angle_beta   90.00
_cell.angle_gamma   90.00
#
_symmetry.space_group_name_H-M   'P 1'
#
loop_
_entity.id
_entity.type
_entity.pdbx_description
1 polymer ?
#
loop_
_entity_poly.entity_id
_entity_poly.type
_entity_poly.pdbx_seq_one_letter_code
_entity_poly.pdbx_strand_id
1 'polypeptide(L)' 'MPRLVQTLENKMDQSKWPVTFSLGMVTFNEAPGRVDKALMLADETMYLAKRSGKNRAAMRTFQ' A
#
# COMPACT_ATOMS: atom_id res chain seq x y z
N MET A 1 -4.72 0.95 9.42
CA MET A 1 -3.44 0.46 8.86
C MET A 1 -2.14 0.91 9.57
N PRO A 2 -2.12 1.66 10.70
CA PRO A 2 -0.84 2.10 11.27
C PRO A 2 0.02 0.91 11.75
N ARG A 3 -0.61 -0.17 12.23
CA ARG A 3 0.10 -1.37 12.71
C ARG A 3 0.99 -2.03 11.66
N LEU A 4 0.54 -2.16 10.40
CA LEU A 4 1.34 -2.82 9.35
C LEU A 4 2.55 -1.97 8.98
N VAL A 5 2.35 -0.68 8.74
CA VAL A 5 3.43 0.27 8.43
C VAL A 5 4.44 0.29 9.56
N GLN A 6 3.99 0.45 10.81
CA GLN A 6 4.86 0.44 11.99
C GLN A 6 5.63 -0.88 12.13
N THR A 7 4.99 -2.03 11.87
CA THR A 7 5.66 -3.33 11.98
C THR A 7 6.80 -3.46 10.97
N LEU A 8 6.57 -3.01 9.73
CA LEU A 8 7.58 -3.05 8.67
C LEU A 8 8.71 -2.05 8.95
N GLU A 9 8.39 -0.82 9.35
CA GLU A 9 9.37 0.19 9.75
C GLU A 9 10.26 -0.31 10.88
N ASN A 10 9.66 -0.81 11.97
CA ASN A 10 10.39 -1.36 13.10
C ASN A 10 11.31 -2.51 12.67
N LYS A 11 10.89 -3.34 11.71
CA LYS A 11 11.71 -4.45 11.23
C LYS A 11 12.91 -3.98 10.41
N MET A 12 12.75 -2.95 9.58
CA MET A 12 13.87 -2.37 8.82
C MET A 12 14.86 -1.68 9.74
N ASP A 13 14.38 -0.95 10.74
CA ASP A 13 15.19 -0.28 11.74
C ASP A 13 16.01 -1.28 12.58
N GLN A 14 15.36 -2.33 13.11
CA GLN A 14 16.03 -3.42 13.83
C GLN A 14 17.11 -4.10 12.99
N SER A 15 16.91 -4.18 11.67
CA SER A 15 17.85 -4.82 10.74
C SER A 15 18.90 -3.84 10.20
N LYS A 16 18.84 -2.56 10.58
CA LYS A 16 19.68 -1.45 10.10
C LYS A 16 19.64 -1.28 8.58
N TRP A 17 18.51 -1.55 7.94
CA TRP A 17 18.34 -1.35 6.50
C TRP A 17 17.75 0.04 6.23
N PRO A 18 18.42 0.90 5.44
CA PRO A 18 17.96 2.26 5.15
C PRO A 18 16.86 2.27 4.07
N VAL A 19 15.85 1.43 4.23
CA VAL A 19 14.73 1.26 3.28
C VAL A 19 13.40 1.32 4.00
N THR A 20 12.36 1.73 3.26
CA THR A 20 10.99 1.86 3.75
C THR A 20 9.99 1.28 2.77
N PHE A 21 8.74 1.13 3.20
CA PHE A 21 7.67 0.55 2.39
C PHE A 21 6.61 1.60 2.02
N SER A 22 6.18 1.62 0.76
CA SER A 22 4.98 2.34 0.34
C SER A 22 3.95 1.33 -0.09
N LEU A 23 2.73 1.41 0.45
CA LEU A 23 1.70 0.40 0.27
C LEU A 23 0.46 0.99 -0.40
N GLY A 24 -0.12 0.24 -1.33
CA GLY A 24 -1.42 0.51 -1.93
C GLY A 24 -2.41 -0.55 -1.52
N MET A 25 -3.60 -0.13 -1.10
CA MET A 25 -4.68 -1.03 -0.72
C MET A 25 -5.97 -0.63 -1.41
N VAL A 26 -6.66 -1.61 -1.96
CA VAL A 26 -7.95 -1.40 -2.62
C VAL A 26 -8.99 -2.32 -2.02
N THR A 27 -10.17 -1.77 -1.82
CA THR A 27 -11.36 -2.52 -1.41
C THR A 27 -12.45 -2.32 -2.47
N PHE A 28 -13.23 -3.36 -2.71
CA PHE A 28 -14.30 -3.34 -3.70
C PHE A 28 -15.62 -3.67 -3.04
N ASN A 29 -16.66 -2.89 -3.33
CA ASN A 29 -18.02 -3.20 -2.89
C ASN A 29 -18.62 -4.34 -3.72
N GLU A 30 -18.26 -4.41 -5.00
CA GLU A 30 -18.60 -5.49 -5.91
C GLU A 30 -17.33 -6.18 -6.42
N ALA A 31 -17.43 -7.43 -6.88
CA ALA A 31 -16.26 -8.11 -7.43
C ALA A 31 -15.74 -7.32 -8.65
N PRO A 32 -14.41 -7.06 -8.77
CA PRO A 32 -13.85 -6.20 -9.81
C PRO A 32 -13.96 -6.75 -11.25
N GLY A 33 -14.72 -7.84 -11.46
CA GLY A 33 -14.93 -8.55 -12.72
C GLY A 33 -13.71 -9.34 -13.19
N ARG A 34 -12.50 -8.80 -12.98
CA ARG A 34 -11.22 -9.42 -13.32
C ARG A 34 -10.14 -9.08 -12.29
N VAL A 35 -9.26 -10.04 -12.04
CA VAL A 35 -8.17 -9.92 -11.05
C VAL A 35 -7.09 -8.93 -11.49
N ASP A 36 -6.79 -8.85 -12.79
CA ASP A 36 -5.80 -7.91 -13.35
C ASP A 36 -6.19 -6.45 -13.07
N LYS A 37 -7.47 -6.11 -13.20
CA LYS A 37 -7.99 -4.79 -12.81
C LYS A 37 -7.76 -4.52 -11.33
N ALA A 38 -7.98 -5.50 -10.45
CA ALA A 38 -7.76 -5.33 -9.02
C ALA A 38 -6.28 -5.05 -8.69
N LEU A 39 -5.37 -5.78 -9.33
CA LEU A 39 -3.93 -5.61 -9.17
C LEU A 39 -3.46 -4.25 -9.67
N MET A 40 -3.92 -3.83 -10.86
CA MET A 40 -3.60 -2.51 -11.42
C MET A 40 -4.02 -1.38 -10.48
N LEU A 41 -5.24 -1.44 -9.93
CA LEU A 41 -5.73 -0.43 -9.01
C LEU A 41 -4.95 -0.41 -7.68
N ALA A 42 -4.51 -1.58 -7.19
CA ALA A 42 -3.64 -1.66 -6.02
C ALA A 42 -2.28 -0.99 -6.28
N ASP A 43 -1.66 -1.24 -7.44
CA ASP A 43 -0.39 -0.65 -7.84
C ASP A 43 -0.49 0.87 -8.01
N GLU A 44 -1.51 1.34 -8.74
CA GLU A 44 -1.80 2.77 -8.86
C GLU A 44 -2.00 3.44 -7.50
N THR A 45 -2.71 2.76 -6.59
CA THR A 45 -2.92 3.26 -5.22
C THR A 45 -1.62 3.33 -4.45
N MET A 46 -0.69 2.39 -4.63
CA MET A 46 0.65 2.43 -4.05
C MET A 46 1.45 3.63 -4.57
N TYR A 47 1.30 4.00 -5.84
CA TYR A 47 1.95 5.19 -6.38
C TYR A 47 1.47 6.49 -5.73
N LEU A 48 0.22 6.55 -5.24
CA LEU A 48 -0.24 7.67 -4.43
C LEU A 48 0.58 7.77 -3.13
N ALA A 49 0.79 6.64 -2.43
CA ALA A 49 1.65 6.60 -1.24
C ALA A 49 3.09 7.07 -1.55
N LYS A 50 3.66 6.64 -2.68
CA LYS A 50 5.01 7.08 -3.11
C LYS A 50 5.09 8.57 -3.40
N ARG A 51 4.07 9.14 -4.05
CA ARG A 51 4.02 10.56 -4.43
C ARG A 51 3.70 11.48 -3.24
N SER A 52 2.98 10.99 -2.24
CA SER A 52 2.61 11.75 -1.05
C SER A 52 3.64 11.68 0.09
N GLY A 53 4.91 11.45 -0.22
CA GLY A 53 6.00 11.46 0.78
C GLY A 53 6.56 10.10 1.18
N LYS A 54 6.14 9.01 0.54
CA LYS A 54 6.60 7.62 0.80
C LYS A 54 6.33 7.18 2.25
N ASN A 55 6.87 6.01 2.60
CA ASN A 55 6.79 5.37 3.92
C ASN A 55 5.38 5.42 4.54
N ARG A 56 4.37 5.02 3.76
CA ARG A 56 2.97 5.11 4.15
C ARG A 56 2.11 4.14 3.35
N ALA A 57 0.88 3.97 3.81
CA ALA A 57 -0.18 3.32 3.06
C ALA A 57 -1.14 4.34 2.45
N ALA A 58 -1.63 4.05 1.25
CA ALA A 58 -2.78 4.71 0.65
C ALA A 58 -3.90 3.69 0.41
N MET A 59 -5.15 4.14 0.53
CA MET A 59 -6.33 3.28 0.38
C MET A 59 -7.34 3.92 -0.55
N ARG A 60 -7.99 3.12 -1.39
CA ARG A 60 -9.14 3.53 -2.20
C ARG A 60 -10.23 2.45 -2.16
N THR A 61 -11.47 2.89 -2.17
CA THR A 61 -12.64 2.02 -2.34
C THR A 61 -13.20 2.22 -3.73
N PHE A 62 -13.47 1.12 -4.44
CA PHE A 62 -14.07 1.14 -5.75
C PHE A 62 -15.48 0.53 -5.69
N GLN A 63 -16.37 1.15 -6.47
CA GLN A 63 -17.68 0.59 -6.77
C GLN A 63 -17.55 -0.37 -7.95
#